data_AF-A0A660Q440-F1
#
_entry.id   AF-A0A660Q440-F1
#
_cell.length_a   1.000
_cell.length_b   1.000
_cell.length_c   1.000
_cell.angle_alpha   90.00
_cell.angle_beta   90.00
_cell.angle_gamma   90.00
#
_symmetry.space_group_name_H-M   'P 1'
#
loop_
_entity.id
_entity.type
_entity.pdbx_description
1 polymer ?
#
loop_
_entity_poly.entity_id
_entity_poly.type
_entity_poly.pdbx_seq_one_letter_code
_entity_poly.pdbx_strand_id
1 'polypeptide(L)'
;MNCEYFREMLSARIDGELSRDEEAALDEHLEGCDSCRKFAAAMAGMKEAAARDKQEAMPAGLEEKILSQTIKASPKKESVLGFIKGYYRVPRGLAWAALVLLFILTVNSFRGVTDKDAGLTPSVEVSEHAFVIQRVTLTQDDIIMSKTTTSNNESL
;
A
#
# COMPACT_ATOMS: atom_id res chain seq x y z
N MET A 1 -23.57 -9.35 -12.20
CA MET A 1 -22.47 -9.62 -11.23
C MET A 1 -21.64 -10.81 -11.70
N ASN A 2 -20.31 -10.73 -11.60
CA ASN A 2 -19.39 -11.82 -11.92
C ASN A 2 -19.35 -12.82 -10.75
N CYS A 3 -20.00 -13.98 -10.89
CA CYS A 3 -20.09 -14.97 -9.82
C CYS A 3 -18.72 -15.57 -9.46
N GLU A 4 -17.77 -15.66 -10.39
CA GLU A 4 -16.43 -16.18 -10.09
C GLU A 4 -15.67 -15.26 -9.14
N TYR A 5 -15.76 -13.95 -9.34
CA TYR A 5 -15.17 -12.95 -8.43
C TYR A 5 -15.70 -13.10 -7.00
N PHE A 6 -17.02 -13.25 -6.83
CA PHE A 6 -17.60 -13.41 -5.50
C PHE A 6 -17.30 -14.78 -4.87
N ARG A 7 -17.00 -15.81 -5.67
CA ARG A 7 -16.52 -17.11 -5.15
C ARG A 7 -15.12 -17.00 -4.57
N GLU A 8 -14.23 -16.27 -5.23
CA GLU A 8 -12.89 -15.98 -4.70
C GLU A 8 -13.00 -15.17 -3.39
N MET A 9 -13.82 -14.12 -3.38
CA MET A 9 -14.07 -13.30 -2.20
C MET A 9 -14.67 -14.12 -1.04
N LEU A 10 -15.53 -15.09 -1.35
CA LEU A 10 -16.08 -16.00 -0.35
C LEU A 10 -15.05 -17.00 0.20
N SER A 11 -14.05 -17.40 -0.59
CA SER A 11 -12.91 -18.18 -0.08
C SER A 11 -12.10 -17.35 0.91
N ALA A 12 -11.73 -16.13 0.52
CA ALA A 12 -11.01 -15.21 1.40
C ALA A 12 -11.79 -14.90 2.70
N ARG A 13 -13.13 -14.94 2.68
CA ARG A 13 -13.96 -14.79 3.90
C ARG A 13 -13.75 -15.95 4.87
N ILE A 14 -13.60 -17.18 4.36
CA ILE A 14 -13.37 -18.37 5.18
C ILE A 14 -12.01 -18.30 5.87
N ASP A 15 -11.02 -17.76 5.17
CA ASP A 15 -9.65 -17.55 5.66
C ASP A 15 -9.52 -16.31 6.58
N GLY A 16 -10.53 -15.44 6.59
CA GLY A 16 -10.59 -14.23 7.43
C GLY A 16 -9.82 -13.04 6.86
N GLU A 17 -9.61 -13.01 5.54
CA GLU A 17 -8.81 -11.99 4.84
C GLU A 17 -9.63 -10.83 4.28
N LEU A 18 -10.97 -10.88 4.38
CA LEU A 18 -11.85 -9.82 3.89
C LEU A 18 -11.86 -8.59 4.81
N SER A 19 -11.85 -7.41 4.19
CA SER A 19 -12.20 -6.16 4.85
C SER A 19 -13.72 -6.02 5.01
N ARG A 20 -14.16 -5.12 5.90
CA ARG A 20 -15.60 -4.89 6.17
C ARG A 20 -16.38 -4.46 4.93
N ASP A 21 -15.77 -3.65 4.07
CA ASP A 21 -16.41 -3.15 2.85
C ASP A 21 -16.61 -4.29 1.84
N GLU A 22 -15.65 -5.22 1.77
CA GLU A 22 -15.74 -6.41 0.92
C GLU A 22 -16.76 -7.43 1.45
N GLU A 23 -16.86 -7.59 2.77
CA GLU A 23 -17.91 -8.43 3.37
C GLU A 23 -19.31 -7.92 3.01
N ALA A 24 -19.53 -6.60 3.09
CA ALA A 24 -20.81 -6.00 2.75
C ALA A 24 -21.16 -6.20 1.26
N ALA A 25 -20.20 -6.01 0.36
CA ALA A 25 -20.38 -6.24 -1.07
C ALA A 25 -20.67 -7.72 -1.40
N LEU A 26 -20.01 -8.64 -0.70
CA LEU A 26 -20.26 -10.08 -0.83
C LEU A 26 -21.65 -10.45 -0.33
N ASP A 27 -22.08 -9.91 0.81
CA ASP A 27 -23.40 -10.18 1.39
C ASP A 27 -24.52 -9.65 0.47
N GLU A 28 -24.38 -8.46 -0.11
CA GLU A 28 -25.32 -7.94 -1.13
C GLU A 28 -25.44 -8.90 -2.33
N HIS A 29 -24.31 -9.44 -2.80
CA HIS A 29 -24.35 -10.42 -3.88
C HIS A 29 -25.03 -11.73 -3.47
N LEU A 30 -24.80 -12.19 -2.24
CA LEU A 30 -25.42 -13.40 -1.71
C LEU A 30 -26.94 -13.24 -1.54
N GLU A 31 -27.47 -12.05 -1.28
CA GLU A 31 -28.92 -11.80 -1.27
C GLU A 31 -29.55 -12.00 -2.66
N GLY A 32 -28.85 -11.57 -3.71
CA GLY A 32 -29.33 -11.65 -5.09
C GLY A 32 -29.03 -12.94 -5.85
N CYS A 33 -28.12 -13.80 -5.35
CA CYS A 33 -27.57 -14.92 -6.14
C CYS A 33 -27.66 -16.29 -5.45
N ASP A 34 -28.63 -17.12 -5.88
CA ASP A 34 -28.83 -18.49 -5.39
C ASP A 34 -27.63 -19.40 -5.57
N SER A 35 -26.90 -19.29 -6.68
CA SER A 35 -25.76 -20.18 -6.98
C SER A 35 -24.61 -19.93 -6.01
N CYS A 36 -24.35 -18.67 -5.67
CA CYS A 36 -23.34 -18.27 -4.70
C CYS A 36 -23.75 -18.64 -3.27
N ARG A 37 -25.04 -18.54 -2.91
CA ARG A 37 -25.54 -19.04 -1.62
C ARG A 37 -25.35 -20.54 -1.45
N LYS A 38 -25.64 -21.34 -2.47
CA LYS A 38 -25.41 -22.80 -2.44
C LYS A 38 -23.93 -23.13 -2.29
N PHE A 39 -23.07 -22.39 -2.98
CA PHE A 39 -21.63 -22.57 -2.87
C PHE A 39 -21.10 -22.19 -1.46
N ALA A 40 -21.58 -21.09 -0.89
CA ALA A 40 -21.28 -20.69 0.50
C ALA A 40 -21.70 -21.76 1.51
N ALA A 41 -22.91 -22.30 1.38
CA ALA A 41 -23.39 -23.36 2.25
C ALA A 41 -22.54 -24.64 2.14
N ALA A 42 -22.12 -25.00 0.93
CA ALA A 42 -21.24 -26.15 0.71
C ALA A 42 -19.88 -25.97 1.42
N MET A 43 -19.23 -24.81 1.24
CA MET A 43 -17.94 -24.54 1.89
C MET A 43 -18.06 -24.47 3.42
N ALA A 44 -19.12 -23.85 3.94
CA ALA A 44 -19.40 -23.82 5.38
C ALA A 44 -19.58 -25.24 5.95
N GLY A 45 -20.30 -26.12 5.23
CA GLY A 45 -20.47 -27.51 5.62
C GLY A 45 -19.15 -28.29 5.64
N MET A 46 -18.23 -28.02 4.71
CA MET A 46 -16.88 -28.61 4.70
C MET A 46 -16.05 -28.14 5.90
N LYS A 47 -16.07 -26.84 6.21
CA LYS A 47 -15.40 -26.26 7.38
C LYS A 47 -15.92 -26.88 8.68
N GLU A 48 -17.24 -27.03 8.80
CA GLU A 48 -17.86 -27.61 9.98
C GLU A 48 -17.53 -29.11 10.10
N ALA A 49 -17.53 -29.84 8.99
CA ALA A 49 -17.11 -31.24 8.98
C ALA A 49 -15.64 -31.41 9.42
N ALA A 50 -14.75 -30.53 8.96
CA ALA A 50 -13.35 -30.50 9.40
C ALA A 50 -13.22 -30.14 10.89
N ALA A 51 -14.04 -29.21 11.38
CA ALA A 51 -14.05 -28.82 12.79
C ALA A 51 -14.62 -29.92 13.72
N ARG A 52 -15.52 -30.77 13.20
CA ARG A 52 -16.05 -31.93 13.91
C ARG A 52 -15.06 -33.08 14.00
N ASP A 53 -14.04 -33.10 13.14
CA ASP A 53 -12.97 -34.09 13.28
C ASP A 53 -12.24 -33.87 14.60
N LYS A 54 -11.88 -34.97 15.25
CA LYS A 54 -11.40 -34.95 16.63
C LYS A 54 -10.00 -34.31 16.62
N GLN A 55 -9.91 -33.04 16.96
CA GLN A 55 -8.63 -32.36 17.14
C GLN A 55 -7.78 -33.19 18.11
N GLU A 56 -6.65 -33.67 17.59
CA GLU A 56 -5.69 -34.41 18.40
C GLU A 56 -5.25 -33.52 19.55
N ALA A 57 -5.25 -34.08 20.76
CA ALA A 57 -4.91 -33.33 21.95
C ALA A 57 -3.54 -32.69 21.76
N MET A 58 -3.45 -31.37 21.99
CA MET A 58 -2.19 -30.65 21.83
C MET A 58 -1.10 -31.34 22.68
N PRO A 59 0.05 -31.71 22.09
CA PRO A 59 1.06 -32.47 22.82
C PRO A 59 1.56 -31.66 24.01
N ALA A 60 1.67 -32.33 25.17
CA ALA A 60 2.17 -31.71 26.38
C ALA A 60 3.58 -31.10 26.14
N GLY A 61 3.78 -29.86 26.59
CA GLY A 61 5.05 -29.14 26.46
C GLY A 61 5.27 -28.38 25.14
N LEU A 62 4.30 -28.37 24.21
CA LEU A 62 4.40 -27.58 22.98
C LEU A 62 4.49 -26.07 23.28
N GLU A 63 3.68 -25.58 24.21
CA GLU A 63 3.68 -24.18 24.63
C GLU A 63 5.05 -23.74 25.16
N GLU A 64 5.64 -24.54 26.06
CA GLU A 64 6.97 -24.27 26.63
C GLU A 64 8.07 -24.29 25.55
N LYS A 65 7.97 -25.22 24.60
CA LYS A 65 8.91 -25.31 23.47
C LYS A 65 8.83 -24.11 22.53
N ILE A 66 7.63 -23.60 22.24
CA ILE A 66 7.43 -22.40 21.41
C ILE A 66 7.96 -21.15 22.15
N LEU A 67 7.54 -20.96 23.40
CA LEU A 67 7.93 -19.79 24.21
C LEU A 67 9.46 -19.70 24.39
N SER A 68 10.11 -20.83 24.65
CA SER A 68 11.57 -20.89 24.82
C SER A 68 12.35 -20.59 23.53
N GLN A 69 11.74 -20.72 22.35
CA GLN A 69 12.35 -20.37 21.05
C GLN A 69 12.08 -18.91 20.67
N THR A 70 10.88 -18.39 20.88
CA THR A 70 10.53 -17.02 20.48
C THR A 70 11.15 -15.96 21.40
N ILE A 71 11.24 -16.21 22.71
CA ILE A 71 11.82 -15.24 23.67
C ILE A 71 13.33 -15.03 23.42
N LYS A 72 14.05 -16.07 22.98
CA LYS A 72 15.49 -15.98 22.65
C LYS A 72 15.76 -15.19 21.37
N ALA A 73 14.77 -15.06 20.49
CA ALA A 73 14.91 -14.42 19.18
C ALA A 73 14.53 -12.93 19.18
N SER A 74 14.24 -12.31 20.33
CA SER A 74 14.07 -10.85 20.38
C SER A 74 15.38 -10.18 19.96
N PRO A 75 15.45 -9.51 18.78
CA PRO A 75 16.66 -8.84 18.37
C PRO A 75 16.93 -7.76 19.42
N LYS A 76 18.06 -7.90 20.11
CA LYS A 76 18.56 -6.90 21.05
C LYS A 76 18.56 -5.58 20.28
N LYS A 77 17.65 -4.68 20.66
CA LYS A 77 17.45 -3.39 20.00
C LYS A 77 18.74 -2.61 20.17
N GLU A 78 19.66 -2.74 19.21
CA GLU A 78 20.92 -2.01 19.25
C GLU A 78 20.55 -0.55 19.21
N SER A 79 20.79 0.13 20.33
CA SER A 79 20.38 1.51 20.51
C SER A 79 21.13 2.37 19.50
N VAL A 80 20.40 3.06 18.63
CA VAL A 80 20.89 4.08 17.68
C VAL A 80 21.78 5.13 18.38
N LEU A 81 21.62 5.27 19.69
CA LEU A 81 22.44 6.10 20.59
C LEU A 81 23.94 5.76 20.57
N GLY A 82 24.32 4.51 20.25
CA GLY A 82 25.73 4.11 20.12
C GLY A 82 26.43 4.81 18.95
N PHE A 83 25.71 5.06 17.86
CA PHE A 83 26.24 5.72 16.65
C PHE A 83 26.45 7.22 16.87
N ILE A 84 25.54 7.88 17.59
CA ILE A 84 25.62 9.31 17.91
C ILE A 84 26.81 9.61 18.84
N LYS A 85 27.14 8.68 19.75
CA LYS A 85 28.28 8.81 20.66
C LYS A 85 29.64 8.83 19.93
N GLY A 86 29.73 8.19 18.76
CA GLY A 86 30.93 8.23 17.91
C GLY A 86 31.10 9.56 17.17
N TYR A 87 29.99 10.17 16.73
CA TYR A 87 30.01 11.46 16.00
C TYR A 87 30.48 12.62 16.88
N TYR A 88 30.10 12.67 18.17
CA TYR A 88 30.56 13.71 19.09
C TYR A 88 32.02 13.59 19.53
N ARG A 89 32.75 12.58 19.05
CA ARG A 89 34.17 12.38 19.34
C ARG A 89 35.10 13.01 18.30
N VAL A 90 34.59 13.63 17.23
CA VAL A 90 35.45 14.41 16.33
C VAL A 90 36.04 15.63 17.06
N PRO A 91 37.33 15.95 16.85
CA PRO A 91 37.97 17.07 17.51
C PRO A 91 37.24 18.35 17.13
N ARG A 92 36.91 19.19 18.12
CA ARG A 92 36.09 20.41 17.97
C ARG A 92 36.53 21.30 16.80
N GLY A 93 37.83 21.29 16.45
CA GLY A 93 38.39 22.05 15.32
C GLY A 93 37.82 21.69 13.94
N LEU A 94 37.40 20.44 13.70
CA LEU A 94 36.85 20.05 12.38
C LEU A 94 35.44 20.63 12.15
N ALA A 95 34.64 20.76 13.21
CA ALA A 95 33.33 21.40 13.15
C ALA A 95 33.44 22.90 12.86
N TRP A 96 34.41 23.59 13.48
CA TRP A 96 34.68 25.01 13.19
C TRP A 96 35.20 25.22 11.78
N ALA A 97 36.04 24.34 11.26
CA ALA A 97 36.54 24.43 9.88
C ALA A 97 35.40 24.33 8.84
N ALA A 98 34.43 23.44 9.05
CA ALA A 98 33.26 23.33 8.17
C ALA A 98 32.39 24.60 8.18
N LEU A 99 32.18 25.20 9.35
CA LEU A 99 31.44 26.47 9.48
C LEU A 99 32.19 27.64 8.82
N VAL A 100 33.50 27.73 9.00
CA VAL A 100 34.34 28.76 8.36
C VAL A 100 34.36 28.58 6.84
N LEU A 101 34.41 27.33 6.34
CA LEU A 101 34.35 27.05 4.91
C LEU A 101 32.99 27.47 4.31
N LEU A 102 31.88 27.15 4.99
CA LEU A 102 30.54 27.62 4.60
C LEU A 102 30.47 29.14 4.58
N PHE A 103 31.01 29.81 5.59
CA PHE A 103 31.07 31.27 5.65
C PHE A 103 31.87 31.86 4.47
N ILE A 104 33.05 31.31 4.16
CA ILE A 104 33.87 31.74 3.02
C ILE A 104 33.12 31.56 1.70
N LEU A 105 32.44 30.42 1.50
CA LEU A 105 31.64 30.17 0.31
C LEU A 105 30.49 31.18 0.18
N THR A 106 29.74 31.44 1.26
CA THR A 106 28.64 32.42 1.23
C THR A 106 29.13 33.83 0.90
N VAL A 107 30.25 34.27 1.49
CA VAL A 107 30.84 35.59 1.24
C VAL A 107 31.39 35.72 -0.19
N ASN A 108 32.02 34.67 -0.73
CA ASN A 108 32.53 34.67 -2.09
C ASN A 108 31.41 34.64 -3.14
N SER A 109 30.32 33.89 -2.90
CA SER A 109 29.13 33.93 -3.75
C SER A 109 28.48 35.32 -3.75
N PHE A 110 28.46 36.01 -2.61
CA PHE A 110 27.94 37.38 -2.50
C PHE A 110 28.78 38.40 -3.29
N ARG A 111 30.11 38.23 -3.32
CA ARG A 111 31.02 39.06 -4.13
C ARG A 111 30.87 38.81 -5.63
N GLY A 112 30.51 37.60 -6.05
CA GLY A 112 30.30 37.24 -7.45
C GLY A 112 28.99 37.76 -8.05
N VAL A 113 28.01 38.14 -7.21
CA VAL A 113 26.70 38.66 -7.65
C VAL A 113 26.77 40.17 -7.96
N THR A 114 27.63 40.94 -7.30
CA THR A 114 27.69 42.41 -7.49
C THR A 114 28.40 42.88 -8.77
N ASP A 115 28.98 41.99 -9.59
CA ASP A 115 29.66 42.35 -10.85
C ASP A 115 28.83 42.02 -12.11
N LYS A 116 27.63 41.44 -11.97
CA LYS A 116 26.80 41.01 -13.12
C LYS A 116 25.50 41.77 -13.36
N ASP A 117 25.23 42.83 -12.62
CA ASP A 117 23.97 43.57 -12.73
C ASP A 117 24.19 45.00 -13.27
N ALA A 118 24.78 45.10 -14.45
CA ALA A 118 24.63 46.27 -15.33
C ALA A 118 23.86 45.86 -16.59
N GLY A 119 22.54 45.74 -16.42
CA GLY A 119 21.58 45.73 -17.52
C GLY A 119 21.18 44.36 -18.03
N LEU A 120 20.14 43.77 -17.42
CA LEU A 120 18.93 43.39 -18.16
C LEU A 120 17.81 43.06 -17.18
N THR A 121 16.65 43.61 -17.47
CA THR A 121 15.36 43.46 -16.81
C THR A 121 15.00 41.99 -16.51
N PRO A 122 14.40 41.67 -15.34
CA PRO A 122 13.82 40.35 -15.11
C PRO A 122 12.53 40.24 -15.94
N SER A 123 12.63 39.67 -17.13
CA SER A 123 11.48 39.06 -17.80
C SER A 123 11.22 37.75 -17.09
N VAL A 124 10.06 37.66 -16.43
CA VAL A 124 9.56 36.44 -15.82
C VAL A 124 9.17 35.49 -16.95
N GLU A 125 10.09 34.65 -17.39
CA GLU A 125 9.78 33.45 -18.17
C GLU A 125 9.21 32.40 -17.21
N VAL A 126 7.88 32.40 -17.09
CA VAL A 126 7.13 31.27 -16.54
C VAL A 126 7.27 30.13 -17.54
N SER A 127 8.12 29.15 -17.21
CA SER A 127 8.24 27.91 -17.96
C SER A 127 6.91 27.14 -17.93
N GLU A 128 6.24 27.13 -19.07
CA GLU A 128 5.13 26.25 -19.44
C GLU A 128 5.58 24.78 -19.38
N HIS A 129 5.46 24.15 -18.22
CA HIS A 129 5.16 22.73 -18.23
C HIS A 129 3.67 22.60 -18.48
N ALA A 130 3.32 22.34 -19.75
CA ALA A 130 1.99 21.98 -20.19
C ALA A 130 1.51 20.72 -19.45
N PHE A 131 0.91 20.91 -18.29
CA PHE A 131 0.17 19.85 -17.60
C PHE A 131 -1.15 19.68 -18.33
N VAL A 132 -1.18 18.77 -19.31
CA VAL A 132 -2.40 18.35 -19.99
C VAL A 132 -3.23 17.53 -19.01
N ILE A 133 -4.09 18.20 -18.23
CA ILE A 133 -5.20 17.49 -17.59
C ILE A 133 -6.23 17.21 -18.67
N GLN A 134 -6.27 15.97 -19.13
CA GLN A 134 -7.38 15.49 -19.94
C GLN A 134 -8.63 15.44 -19.05
N ARG A 135 -9.47 16.47 -19.13
CA ARG A 135 -10.82 16.42 -18.59
C ARG A 135 -11.61 15.40 -19.42
N VAL A 136 -11.69 14.17 -18.92
CA VAL A 136 -12.70 13.22 -19.39
C VAL A 136 -14.03 13.70 -18.83
N THR A 137 -14.84 14.32 -19.68
CA THR A 137 -16.24 14.59 -19.37
C THR A 137 -17.01 13.34 -19.77
N LEU A 138 -17.28 12.46 -18.81
CA LEU A 138 -18.19 11.35 -19.04
C LEU A 138 -19.60 11.93 -19.15
N THR A 139 -20.10 12.04 -20.37
CA THR A 139 -21.50 12.36 -20.64
C THR A 139 -22.31 11.06 -20.55
N GLN A 140 -23.59 11.17 -20.19
CA GLN A 140 -24.45 10.02 -19.88
C GLN A 140 -24.72 9.08 -21.07
N ASP A 141 -24.34 9.50 -22.28
CA ASP A 141 -24.48 8.72 -23.51
C ASP A 141 -23.31 7.73 -23.75
N ASP A 142 -22.14 7.95 -23.13
CA ASP A 142 -20.97 7.05 -23.30
C ASP A 142 -21.08 5.74 -22.52
N ILE A 143 -22.03 5.65 -21.58
CA ILE A 143 -22.32 4.42 -20.81
C ILE A 143 -23.10 3.40 -21.68
N ILE A 144 -23.66 3.83 -22.83
CA ILE A 144 -24.59 3.03 -23.65
C ILE A 144 -23.98 2.64 -25.00
N MET A 145 -22.69 2.28 -25.08
CA MET A 145 -22.10 1.83 -26.37
C MET A 145 -21.19 0.59 -26.31
N SER A 146 -20.97 -0.06 -25.15
CA SER A 146 -20.09 -1.26 -25.07
C SER A 146 -20.80 -2.62 -25.04
N LYS A 147 -22.11 -2.69 -25.33
CA LYS A 147 -22.82 -3.98 -25.50
C LYS A 147 -23.57 -4.08 -26.82
N THR A 148 -22.84 -3.97 -27.92
CA THR A 148 -23.33 -4.48 -29.22
C THR A 148 -22.25 -5.34 -29.86
N THR A 149 -22.03 -6.53 -29.32
CA THR A 149 -21.58 -7.67 -30.12
C THR A 149 -22.13 -8.94 -29.48
N THR A 150 -22.88 -9.68 -30.30
CA THR A 150 -23.39 -11.04 -30.07
C THR A 150 -24.72 -11.18 -29.32
N SER A 151 -25.83 -11.10 -30.06
CA SER A 151 -26.88 -12.12 -30.05
C SER A 151 -27.93 -11.81 -31.12
N ASN A 152 -28.06 -12.68 -32.12
CA ASN A 152 -29.32 -12.95 -32.82
C ASN A 152 -29.32 -14.46 -33.14
N ASN A 153 -29.91 -15.26 -32.27
CA ASN A 153 -30.70 -16.45 -32.63
C ASN A 153 -32.10 -15.94 -33.05
N GLU A 154 -32.88 -16.56 -33.93
CA GLU A 154 -33.68 -17.79 -33.77
C GLU A 154 -34.29 -18.13 -35.16
N SER A 155 -34.05 -19.33 -35.71
CA SER A 155 -35.02 -20.42 -35.87
C SER A 155 -36.42 -20.03 -36.41
N LEU A 156 -36.66 -20.38 -37.68
CA LEU A 156 -37.83 -21.14 -38.15
C LEU A 156 -37.36 -22.09 -39.27
#